data_AF-E9HSL6-F1
#
_entry.id   AF-E9HSL6-F1
#
_cell.length_a   1.000
_cell.length_b   1.000
_cell.length_c   1.000
_cell.angle_alpha   90.00
_cell.angle_beta   90.00
_cell.angle_gamma   90.00
#
_symmetry.space_group_name_H-M   'P 1'
#
loop_
_entity.id
_entity.type
_entity.pdbx_description
1 polymer ?
#
loop_
_entity_poly.entity_id
_entity_poly.type
_entity_poly.pdbx_seq_one_letter_code
_entity_poly.pdbx_strand_id
1 'polypeptide(L)'
;MDGNIPDFPFNCMGCTAEQQSNFIGLNLGTTLETKGFASIKIMVMDDQRILLPKWTETVLAHLEAKKYVAGVAVHWYGDLLSPPIALTSFHEKFPNHFILA
;
A
#
# COMPACT_ATOMS: atom_id res chain seq x y z
N MET A 1 5.36 2.05 11.52
CA MET A 1 6.37 1.74 10.50
C MET A 1 7.72 2.05 11.05
N ASP A 2 8.57 1.05 10.94
CA ASP A 2 9.95 1.04 11.41
C ASP A 2 10.80 2.14 10.78
N GLY A 3 10.50 2.54 9.54
CA GLY A 3 11.20 3.60 8.83
C GLY A 3 11.08 5.01 9.42
N ASN A 4 10.27 5.21 10.47
CA ASN A 4 10.20 6.46 11.23
C ASN A 4 11.02 6.41 12.53
N ILE A 5 11.65 5.27 12.85
CA ILE A 5 12.45 5.10 14.06
C ILE A 5 13.88 5.59 13.76
N PRO A 6 14.41 6.58 14.51
CA PRO A 6 15.80 6.99 14.37
C PRO A 6 16.75 5.81 14.60
N ASP A 7 17.84 5.74 13.82
CA ASP A 7 18.87 4.71 13.91
C ASP A 7 18.34 3.26 13.81
N PHE A 8 17.29 3.06 13.02
CA PHE A 8 16.74 1.73 12.76
C PHE A 8 17.84 0.80 12.20
N PRO A 9 17.95 -0.46 12.66
CA PRO A 9 19.16 -1.27 12.51
C PRO A 9 19.44 -1.77 11.08
N PHE A 10 18.55 -1.50 10.13
CA PHE A 10 18.71 -1.85 8.71
C PHE A 10 17.96 -0.86 7.81
N ASN A 11 18.15 -0.99 6.49
CA ASN A 11 17.59 -0.10 5.49
C ASN A 11 16.06 -0.02 5.61
N CYS A 12 15.55 1.19 5.78
CA CYS A 12 14.13 1.47 5.88
C CYS A 12 13.83 2.86 5.32
N MET A 13 12.59 3.07 4.88
CA MET A 13 12.08 4.38 4.49
C MET A 13 10.69 4.57 5.09
N GLY A 14 10.56 5.52 6.02
CA GLY A 14 9.28 5.88 6.61
C GLY A 14 8.38 6.59 5.60
N CYS A 15 7.13 6.16 5.48
CA CYS A 15 6.19 6.76 4.54
C CYS A 15 4.74 6.58 5.02
N THR A 16 4.06 7.62 5.51
CA THR A 16 2.64 7.51 5.89
C THR A 16 1.75 7.13 4.70
N ALA A 17 0.53 6.67 4.94
CA ALA A 17 -0.41 6.35 3.86
C ALA A 17 -0.72 7.58 2.97
N GLU A 18 -0.75 8.79 3.54
CA GLU A 18 -0.88 10.05 2.79
C GLU A 18 0.37 10.36 1.97
N GLN A 19 1.57 10.12 2.51
CA GLN A 19 2.81 10.30 1.77
C GLN A 19 2.92 9.30 0.61
N GLN A 20 2.53 8.04 0.84
CA GLN A 20 2.50 6.99 -0.18
C GLN A 20 1.49 7.35 -1.28
N SER A 21 0.31 7.85 -0.93
CA SER A 21 -0.70 8.25 -1.91
C SER A 21 -0.25 9.45 -2.74
N ASN A 22 0.33 10.47 -2.11
CA ASN A 22 0.92 11.62 -2.81
C ASN A 22 2.04 11.17 -3.75
N PHE A 23 2.96 10.32 -3.29
CA PHE A 23 4.05 9.82 -4.11
C PHE A 23 3.53 9.02 -5.32
N ILE A 24 2.52 8.17 -5.14
CA ILE A 24 1.92 7.41 -6.24
C ILE A 24 1.24 8.35 -7.24
N GLY A 25 0.35 9.21 -6.76
CA GLY A 25 -0.49 10.05 -7.61
C GLY A 25 0.27 11.17 -8.32
N LEU A 26 1.27 11.75 -7.67
CA LEU A 26 1.99 12.93 -8.18
C LEU A 26 3.33 12.57 -8.84
N ASN A 27 3.88 11.39 -8.56
CA ASN A 27 5.22 11.01 -9.04
C ASN A 27 5.28 9.62 -9.67
N LEU A 28 5.14 8.54 -8.89
CA LEU A 28 5.44 7.19 -9.37
C LEU A 28 4.51 6.76 -10.51
N GLY A 29 3.20 6.89 -10.34
CA GLY A 29 2.21 6.51 -11.35
C GLY A 29 2.37 7.28 -12.64
N THR A 30 2.46 8.61 -12.54
CA THR A 30 2.68 9.50 -13.69
C THR A 30 4.00 9.23 -14.39
N THR A 31 5.07 8.95 -13.63
CA THR A 31 6.38 8.62 -14.21
C THR A 31 6.34 7.30 -14.95
N LEU A 32 5.74 6.25 -14.38
CA LEU A 32 5.62 4.96 -15.05
C LEU A 32 4.80 5.07 -16.34
N GLU A 33 3.67 5.77 -16.30
CA GLU A 33 2.83 5.98 -17.48
C GLU A 33 3.57 6.76 -18.58
N THR A 34 4.14 7.92 -18.24
CA THR A 34 4.84 8.79 -19.22
C THR A 34 6.11 8.17 -19.80
N LYS A 35 6.71 7.20 -19.11
CA LYS A 35 7.89 6.46 -19.58
C LYS A 35 7.54 5.15 -20.31
N GLY A 36 6.26 4.87 -20.55
CA GLY A 36 5.81 3.69 -21.30
C GLY A 36 5.74 2.40 -20.48
N PHE A 37 5.75 2.50 -19.14
CA PHE A 37 5.66 1.37 -18.20
C PHE A 37 4.26 1.22 -17.58
N ALA A 38 3.22 1.72 -18.24
CA ALA A 38 1.83 1.65 -17.75
C ALA A 38 1.30 0.22 -17.51
N SER A 39 1.96 -0.81 -18.06
CA SER A 39 1.62 -2.21 -17.81
C SER A 39 2.07 -2.73 -16.43
N ILE A 40 3.05 -2.07 -15.80
CA ILE A 40 3.55 -2.44 -14.47
C ILE A 40 2.48 -2.13 -13.43
N LYS A 41 2.21 -3.11 -12.55
CA LYS A 41 1.22 -2.98 -11.49
C LYS A 41 1.86 -2.38 -10.24
N ILE A 42 1.18 -1.40 -9.64
CA ILE A 42 1.57 -0.83 -8.36
C ILE A 42 0.76 -1.51 -7.25
N MET A 43 1.46 -2.05 -6.27
CA MET A 43 0.89 -2.52 -5.01
C MET A 43 1.21 -1.51 -3.91
N VAL A 44 0.30 -1.39 -2.93
CA VAL A 44 0.43 -0.45 -1.82
C VAL A 44 0.63 -1.18 -0.49
N MET A 45 0.94 -0.41 0.56
CA MET A 45 1.24 -0.87 1.92
C MET A 45 2.55 -1.66 2.01
N ASP A 46 2.58 -2.92 1.57
CA ASP A 46 3.72 -3.84 1.69
C ASP A 46 4.25 -3.93 3.14
N ASP A 47 3.32 -4.16 4.08
CA ASP A 47 3.59 -4.23 5.52
C ASP A 47 2.53 -5.12 6.21
N GLN A 48 2.52 -5.19 7.53
CA GLN A 48 1.67 -6.12 8.29
C GLN A 48 0.18 -5.87 8.05
N ARG A 49 -0.59 -6.95 7.89
CA ARG A 49 -2.04 -6.91 7.67
C ARG A 49 -2.87 -6.26 8.78
N ILE A 50 -2.29 -5.92 9.94
CA ILE A 50 -2.94 -5.09 10.96
C ILE A 50 -3.26 -3.67 10.46
N LEU A 51 -2.56 -3.20 9.44
CA LEU A 51 -2.79 -1.88 8.84
C LEU A 51 -3.99 -1.86 7.88
N LEU A 52 -4.54 -3.03 7.53
CA LEU A 52 -5.75 -3.14 6.73
C LEU A 52 -7.03 -2.93 7.55
N PRO A 53 -8.09 -2.38 6.94
CA PRO A 53 -8.13 -1.78 5.59
C PRO A 53 -7.69 -0.31 5.59
N LYS A 54 -7.38 0.26 6.75
CA LYS A 54 -7.24 1.71 6.97
C LYS A 54 -6.17 2.34 6.07
N TRP A 55 -5.05 1.67 5.87
CA TRP A 55 -3.98 2.14 5.00
C TRP A 55 -4.48 2.37 3.57
N THR A 56 -5.11 1.34 3.01
CA THR A 56 -5.69 1.37 1.66
C THR A 56 -6.85 2.34 1.53
N GLU A 57 -7.66 2.56 2.56
CA GLU A 57 -8.68 3.62 2.54
C GLU A 57 -8.07 4.99 2.31
N THR A 58 -7.00 5.32 3.04
CA THR A 58 -6.30 6.59 2.87
C THR A 58 -5.70 6.72 1.47
N VAL A 59 -5.04 5.66 0.96
CA VAL A 59 -4.41 5.70 -0.36
C VAL A 59 -5.45 5.82 -1.48
N LEU A 60 -6.53 5.04 -1.42
CA LEU A 60 -7.56 5.00 -2.46
C LEU A 60 -8.51 6.20 -2.41
N ALA A 61 -8.54 6.96 -1.30
CA ALA A 61 -9.23 8.25 -1.24
C ALA A 61 -8.55 9.34 -2.10
N HIS A 62 -7.26 9.20 -2.40
CA HIS A 62 -6.53 10.17 -3.22
C HIS A 62 -6.87 9.98 -4.71
N LEU A 63 -7.42 11.03 -5.35
CA LEU A 63 -7.98 10.96 -6.70
C LEU A 63 -7.00 10.54 -7.80
N GLU A 64 -5.75 10.98 -7.71
CA GLU A 64 -4.71 10.57 -8.67
C GLU A 64 -4.12 9.20 -8.33
N ALA A 65 -3.77 8.94 -7.07
CA ALA A 65 -3.16 7.68 -6.65
C ALA A 65 -4.03 6.46 -7.03
N LYS A 66 -5.34 6.53 -6.77
CA LYS A 66 -6.27 5.40 -7.00
C LYS A 66 -6.31 4.92 -8.46
N LYS A 67 -5.88 5.73 -9.43
CA LYS A 67 -5.83 5.34 -10.85
C LYS A 67 -4.75 4.31 -11.12
N TYR A 68 -3.69 4.30 -10.30
CA TYR A 68 -2.49 3.48 -10.52
C TYR A 68 -2.40 2.27 -9.58
N VAL A 69 -3.14 2.27 -8.47
CA VAL A 69 -3.11 1.18 -7.48
C VAL A 69 -3.87 -0.03 -8.01
N ALA A 70 -3.18 -1.15 -8.18
CA ALA A 70 -3.77 -2.39 -8.68
C ALA A 70 -4.16 -3.36 -7.54
N GLY A 71 -3.48 -3.26 -6.40
CA GLY A 71 -3.67 -4.19 -5.29
C GLY A 71 -2.92 -3.76 -4.03
N VAL A 72 -3.02 -4.57 -3.00
CA VAL A 72 -2.32 -4.40 -1.72
C VAL A 72 -1.40 -5.58 -1.46
N ALA A 73 -0.19 -5.31 -0.99
CA ALA A 73 0.76 -6.32 -0.54
C ALA A 73 0.76 -6.38 0.99
N VAL A 74 0.78 -7.58 1.57
CA VAL A 74 0.77 -7.78 3.02
C VAL A 74 1.90 -8.70 3.49
N HIS A 75 2.35 -8.49 4.72
CA HIS A 75 3.25 -9.41 5.43
C HIS A 75 2.52 -10.18 6.54
N TRP A 76 3.13 -11.28 6.97
CA TRP A 76 2.58 -12.22 7.97
C TRP A 76 3.33 -12.23 9.31
N TYR A 77 4.37 -11.42 9.48
CA TYR A 77 5.18 -11.42 10.71
C TYR A 77 4.37 -10.99 11.96
N GLY A 78 3.33 -10.16 11.76
CA GLY A 78 2.43 -9.66 12.81
C GLY A 78 1.15 -10.46 13.04
N ASP A 79 1.09 -11.72 12.63
CA ASP A 79 -0.14 -12.53 12.60
C ASP A 79 -0.84 -12.72 13.94
N LEU A 80 -0.10 -12.68 15.04
CA LEU A 80 -0.67 -12.79 16.38
C LEU A 80 -1.52 -11.56 16.75
N LEU A 81 -1.36 -10.44 16.05
CA LEU A 81 -2.01 -9.16 16.36
C LEU A 81 -3.21 -8.85 15.47
N SER A 82 -3.39 -9.58 14.38
CA SER A 82 -4.48 -9.38 13.43
C SER A 82 -5.03 -10.74 13.03
N PRO A 83 -6.34 -10.99 13.00
CA PRO A 83 -6.90 -12.24 12.44
C PRO A 83 -7.02 -12.18 10.91
N PRO A 84 -6.89 -13.30 10.16
CA PRO A 84 -6.92 -13.30 8.69
C PRO A 84 -8.17 -12.67 8.06
N ILE A 85 -9.25 -12.52 8.85
CA ILE A 85 -10.46 -11.79 8.47
C ILE A 85 -10.18 -10.37 7.95
N ALA A 86 -9.07 -9.73 8.34
CA ALA A 86 -8.65 -8.44 7.79
C ALA A 86 -8.51 -8.47 6.25
N LEU A 87 -8.06 -9.61 5.70
CA LEU A 87 -7.96 -9.83 4.25
C LEU A 87 -9.33 -9.95 3.60
N THR A 88 -10.25 -10.70 4.23
CA THR A 88 -11.65 -10.81 3.78
C THR A 88 -12.32 -9.45 3.79
N SER A 89 -12.22 -8.69 4.89
CA SER A 89 -12.81 -7.36 5.02
C SER A 89 -12.22 -6.36 4.01
N PHE A 90 -10.92 -6.46 3.71
CA PHE A 90 -10.32 -5.68 2.63
C PHE A 90 -10.93 -6.05 1.27
N HIS A 91 -11.00 -7.34 0.95
CA HIS A 91 -11.51 -7.81 -0.35
C HIS A 91 -12.99 -7.43 -0.55
N GLU A 92 -13.83 -7.56 0.48
CA GLU A 92 -15.23 -7.14 0.44
C GLU A 92 -15.37 -5.63 0.21
N LYS A 93 -14.48 -4.82 0.81
CA LYS A 93 -14.50 -3.36 0.66
C LYS A 93 -13.94 -2.87 -0.67
N PHE A 94 -12.91 -3.55 -1.20
CA PHE A 94 -12.20 -3.16 -2.41
C PHE A 94 -12.10 -4.35 -3.40
N PRO A 95 -13.23 -4.86 -3.92
CA PRO A 95 -13.27 -6.13 -4.66
C PRO A 95 -12.46 -6.13 -5.98
N ASN A 96 -12.17 -4.94 -6.51
CA ASN A 96 -11.40 -4.76 -7.74
C ASN A 96 -9.88 -4.63 -7.51
N HIS A 97 -9.41 -4.71 -6.26
CA HIS A 97 -8.00 -4.65 -5.90
C HIS A 97 -7.56 -6.00 -5.36
N PHE A 98 -6.55 -6.60 -5.98
CA PHE A 98 -6.05 -7.89 -5.54
C PHE A 98 -5.26 -7.77 -4.23
N ILE A 99 -5.15 -8.88 -3.51
CA ILE A 99 -4.24 -9.04 -2.37
C ILE A 99 -3.09 -9.93 -2.83
N LEU A 100 -1.85 -9.52 -2.55
CA LEU A 100 -0.68 -10.39 -2.63
C LEU A 100 -0.08 -10.52 -1.22
N ALA A 101 0.28 -11.74 -0.85
CA ALA A 101 0.70 -12.11 0.49
C ALA A 101 1.84 -13.12 0.45
#